data_AF-A0A0R3U0M2-F1
#
_entry.id   AF-A0A0R3U0M2-F1
#
_cell.length_a   1.000
_cell.length_b   1.000
_cell.length_c   1.000
_cell.angle_alpha   90.00
_cell.angle_beta   90.00
_cell.angle_gamma   90.00
#
_symmetry.space_group_name_H-M   'P 1'
#
loop_
_entity.id
_entity.type
_entity.pdbx_description
1 polymer ?
#
loop_
_entity_poly.entity_id
_entity_poly.type
_entity_poly.pdbx_seq_one_letter_code
_entity_poly.pdbx_strand_id
1 'polypeptide(L)'
;MLRAIPATISSGEYDTLVRERAHEAAIFGTGRGQPLGTLPSDEGGTGAGSKIVSTKEVVKEIIHPNVSVSCVVMTTLIAALLPPIRRCLSSQAWRSLIPEGKALIGGTWRAGSSGQMFPVYNPANEEKIADVPSSSSEEDLDIAIVEADEAQKSWSTLPAGVRSRVLENWANSLESNTTLLAQLITAENGKVDTDARGEINSAIEGLRWYANEARCTYGKIIPSTHVHGRRLMVIHQPVGVVAMITPWNFPLSMLTRKAGAALAAGCSVVLKPSDETPLTALAAVHLATSPDVGLDPRLLSILPVPANEADKVGKVFCSHPLVRQIGFTGSTAVGMSYFSSASITRLM
;
A
#
# COMPACT_ATOMS: atom_id res chain seq x y z
N MET A 1 12.67 22.43 -30.74
CA MET A 1 14.01 23.06 -30.69
C MET A 1 14.55 22.86 -29.27
N LEU A 2 15.29 21.78 -29.04
CA LEU A 2 15.91 21.48 -27.74
C LEU A 2 17.01 22.50 -27.45
N ARG A 3 16.91 23.28 -26.37
CA ARG A 3 18.02 24.10 -25.86
C ARG A 3 18.74 23.32 -24.76
N ALA A 4 20.06 23.26 -24.88
CA ALA A 4 20.97 22.65 -23.93
C ALA A 4 20.94 23.37 -22.57
N ILE A 5 21.13 22.60 -21.50
CA ILE A 5 21.21 23.06 -20.11
C ILE A 5 22.60 23.69 -19.88
N PRO A 6 22.73 24.92 -19.35
CA PRO A 6 24.02 25.48 -18.96
C PRO A 6 24.59 24.75 -17.72
N ALA A 7 25.89 24.49 -17.74
CA ALA A 7 26.61 23.63 -16.79
C ALA A 7 26.91 24.23 -15.40
N THR A 8 26.08 25.15 -14.90
CA THR A 8 26.26 25.72 -13.55
C THR A 8 24.91 25.98 -12.91
N ILE A 9 24.35 24.95 -12.29
CA ILE A 9 23.27 25.08 -11.30
C ILE A 9 23.92 25.04 -9.93
N SER A 10 23.61 26.00 -9.06
CA SER A 10 24.09 26.00 -7.68
C SER A 10 23.56 24.77 -6.93
N SER A 11 24.32 24.21 -5.99
CA SER A 11 23.92 22.97 -5.27
C SER A 11 22.53 23.06 -4.61
N GLY A 12 22.10 24.27 -4.22
CA GLY A 12 20.76 24.51 -3.66
C GLY A 12 19.61 24.45 -4.67
N GLU A 13 19.82 24.92 -5.91
CA GLU A 13 18.82 24.87 -6.99
C GLU A 13 18.68 23.46 -7.58
N TYR A 14 19.77 22.69 -7.58
CA TYR A 14 19.74 21.27 -7.98
C TYR A 14 18.89 20.44 -7.00
N ASP A 15 19.05 20.68 -5.70
CA ASP A 15 18.29 19.99 -4.65
C ASP A 15 16.79 20.31 -4.70
N THR A 16 16.41 21.55 -5.06
CA THR A 16 15.01 21.93 -5.22
C THR A 16 14.39 21.33 -6.48
N LEU A 17 15.11 21.31 -7.61
CA LEU A 17 14.66 20.70 -8.86
C LEU A 17 14.54 19.17 -8.76
N VAL A 18 15.45 18.52 -8.04
CA VAL A 18 15.38 17.08 -7.75
C VAL A 18 14.19 16.77 -6.84
N ARG A 19 13.91 17.61 -5.83
CA ARG A 19 12.73 17.44 -4.95
C ARG A 19 11.41 17.71 -5.67
N GLU A 20 11.30 18.77 -6.46
CA GLU A 20 10.09 19.08 -7.26
C GLU A 20 9.79 17.94 -8.26
N ARG A 21 10.83 17.41 -8.94
CA ARG A 21 10.66 16.25 -9.84
C ARG A 21 10.44 14.94 -9.11
N ALA A 22 11.01 14.74 -7.92
CA ALA A 22 10.74 13.58 -7.09
C ALA A 22 9.29 13.60 -6.59
N HIS A 23 8.74 14.77 -6.26
CA HIS A 23 7.35 14.96 -5.86
C HIS A 23 6.38 14.62 -7.01
N GLU A 24 6.69 15.02 -8.25
CA GLU A 24 5.94 14.61 -9.43
C GLU A 24 6.14 13.12 -9.78
N ALA A 25 7.37 12.61 -9.78
CA ALA A 25 7.68 11.21 -10.13
C ALA A 25 7.14 10.20 -9.09
N ALA A 26 7.05 10.59 -7.83
CA ALA A 26 6.38 9.87 -6.75
C ALA A 26 4.87 9.69 -7.03
N ILE A 27 4.22 10.76 -7.50
CA ILE A 27 2.80 10.79 -7.83
C ILE A 27 2.53 10.02 -9.13
N PHE A 28 3.42 10.13 -10.12
CA PHE A 28 3.24 9.56 -11.47
C PHE A 28 3.96 8.23 -11.73
N GLY A 29 4.75 7.70 -10.79
CA GLY A 29 5.34 6.36 -10.87
C GLY A 29 6.32 6.12 -12.03
N THR A 30 7.06 7.13 -12.48
CA THR A 30 7.94 7.02 -13.67
C THR A 30 9.40 6.65 -13.38
N GLY A 31 9.76 6.32 -12.13
CA GLY A 31 11.13 5.95 -11.77
C GLY A 31 11.53 4.53 -12.21
N ARG A 32 12.25 4.39 -13.34
CA ARG A 32 13.06 3.19 -13.61
C ARG A 32 14.20 3.14 -12.59
N GLY A 33 14.14 2.21 -11.63
CA GLY A 33 15.27 1.91 -10.75
C GLY A 33 16.42 1.31 -11.55
N GLN A 34 17.51 2.06 -11.74
CA GLN A 34 18.81 1.46 -12.02
C GLN A 34 19.40 0.97 -10.69
N PRO A 35 19.92 -0.27 -10.63
CA PRO A 35 20.59 -0.75 -9.43
C PRO A 35 21.88 0.04 -9.20
N LEU A 36 22.03 0.58 -7.98
CA LEU A 36 23.27 1.16 -7.48
C LEU A 36 24.35 0.07 -7.45
N GLY A 37 25.52 0.42 -7.99
CA GLY A 37 26.63 -0.48 -8.28
C GLY A 37 27.23 -1.22 -7.08
N THR A 38 27.74 -2.40 -7.39
CA THR A 38 28.55 -3.27 -6.53
C THR A 38 29.84 -2.58 -6.07
N LEU A 39 30.13 -2.69 -4.77
CA LEU A 39 31.45 -2.40 -4.18
C LEU A 39 32.14 -3.72 -3.76
N PRO A 40 33.48 -3.74 -3.70
CA PRO A 40 34.28 -4.92 -4.02
C PRO A 40 34.43 -5.92 -2.87
N SER A 41 34.68 -7.16 -3.28
CA SER A 41 35.07 -8.33 -2.50
C SER A 41 36.48 -8.18 -1.91
N ASP A 42 36.62 -8.48 -0.61
CA ASP A 42 37.90 -8.84 0.00
C ASP A 42 37.85 -10.30 0.48
N GLU A 43 38.86 -11.05 0.03
CA GLU A 43 39.17 -12.41 0.44
C GLU A 43 39.95 -12.45 1.77
N GLY A 44 39.82 -13.55 2.53
CA GLY A 44 40.98 -14.14 3.21
C GLY A 44 40.84 -14.61 4.66
N GLY A 45 40.53 -15.91 4.85
CA GLY A 45 41.06 -16.81 5.90
C GLY A 45 40.57 -16.66 7.36
N THR A 46 40.44 -17.67 8.22
CA THR A 46 40.71 -19.13 8.23
C THR A 46 40.12 -19.70 9.54
N GLY A 47 39.46 -20.87 9.48
CA GLY A 47 39.53 -21.96 10.46
C GLY A 47 38.87 -21.85 11.85
N ALA A 48 37.78 -22.61 12.08
CA ALA A 48 37.57 -23.43 13.28
C ALA A 48 36.38 -24.38 13.07
N GLY A 49 36.62 -25.69 13.10
CA GLY A 49 35.61 -26.73 12.88
C GLY A 49 34.65 -26.88 14.06
N SER A 50 33.34 -26.93 13.77
CA SER A 50 32.32 -27.43 14.69
C SER A 50 31.63 -28.64 14.06
N LYS A 51 31.68 -29.78 14.77
CA LYS A 51 30.96 -31.00 14.39
C LYS A 51 29.46 -30.77 14.62
N ILE A 52 28.68 -30.78 13.55
CA ILE A 52 27.22 -30.85 13.63
C ILE A 52 26.86 -32.31 13.93
N VAL A 53 26.45 -32.58 15.17
CA VAL A 53 25.86 -33.88 15.54
C VAL A 53 24.48 -33.97 14.92
N SER A 54 24.26 -35.01 14.12
CA SER A 54 22.99 -35.27 13.45
C SER A 54 21.89 -35.54 14.47
N THR A 55 20.74 -34.90 14.30
CA THR A 55 19.52 -35.04 15.13
C THR A 55 19.00 -36.48 15.23
N LYS A 56 19.56 -37.42 14.46
CA LYS A 56 19.26 -38.86 14.54
C LYS A 56 20.00 -39.58 15.68
N GLU A 57 21.10 -39.04 16.22
CA GLU A 57 21.89 -39.72 17.26
C GLU A 57 21.38 -39.44 18.70
N VAL A 58 20.65 -38.35 18.92
CA VAL A 58 20.08 -38.00 20.24
C VAL A 58 18.85 -38.85 20.60
N VAL A 59 18.21 -39.50 19.62
CA VAL A 59 16.93 -40.21 19.82
C VAL A 59 17.13 -41.67 20.29
N LYS A 60 18.37 -42.18 20.35
CA LYS A 60 18.64 -43.58 20.75
C LYS A 60 18.81 -43.82 22.26
N GLU A 61 18.84 -42.79 23.10
CA GLU A 61 19.07 -42.94 24.55
C GLU A 61 17.82 -42.86 25.44
N ILE A 62 16.62 -42.70 24.88
CA ILE A 62 15.38 -42.59 25.68
C ILE A 62 14.32 -43.58 25.21
N ILE A 63 14.62 -44.88 25.27
CA ILE A 63 13.57 -45.93 25.24
C ILE A 63 13.95 -47.04 26.22
N HIS A 64 13.46 -46.94 27.45
CA HIS A 64 13.45 -48.08 28.39
C HIS A 64 12.42 -49.13 27.93
N PRO A 65 12.67 -50.43 28.18
CA PRO A 65 11.92 -51.54 27.57
C PRO A 65 10.50 -51.80 28.14
N ASN A 66 9.89 -50.86 28.86
CA ASN A 66 8.57 -51.06 29.51
C ASN A 66 7.55 -49.94 29.23
N VAL A 67 7.48 -49.45 27.98
CA VAL A 67 6.38 -48.56 27.56
C VAL A 67 5.29 -49.41 26.90
N SER A 68 4.12 -49.49 27.55
CA SER A 68 2.91 -50.12 27.04
C SER A 68 2.58 -49.62 25.62
N VAL A 69 2.30 -50.54 24.70
CA VAL A 69 1.94 -50.29 23.29
C VAL A 69 0.78 -49.29 23.16
N SER A 70 -0.09 -49.18 24.17
CA SER A 70 -1.19 -48.21 24.21
C SER A 70 -0.71 -46.75 24.29
N CYS A 71 0.44 -46.48 24.90
CA CYS A 71 0.98 -45.13 25.05
C CYS A 71 1.60 -44.62 23.74
N VAL A 72 2.28 -45.50 22.98
CA VAL A 72 2.94 -45.18 21.70
C VAL A 72 1.93 -44.89 20.60
N VAL A 73 0.81 -45.62 20.56
CA VAL A 73 -0.30 -45.38 19.60
C VAL A 73 -1.01 -44.06 19.88
N MET A 74 -1.13 -43.67 21.16
CA MET A 74 -1.73 -42.41 21.55
C MET A 74 -0.82 -41.21 21.27
N THR A 75 0.51 -41.34 21.45
CA THR A 75 1.47 -40.30 21.02
C THR A 75 1.57 -40.19 19.51
N THR A 76 1.45 -41.28 18.75
CA THR A 76 1.43 -41.21 17.27
C THR A 76 0.12 -40.66 16.72
N LEU A 77 -1.04 -40.95 17.33
CA LEU A 77 -2.30 -40.29 16.96
C LEU A 77 -2.27 -38.80 17.25
N ILE A 78 -1.77 -38.39 18.42
CA ILE A 78 -1.62 -36.97 18.76
C ILE A 78 -0.58 -36.29 17.85
N ALA A 79 0.54 -36.96 17.53
CA ALA A 79 1.55 -36.48 16.58
C ALA A 79 1.09 -36.46 15.11
N ALA A 80 0.11 -37.28 14.72
CA ALA A 80 -0.52 -37.26 13.40
C ALA A 80 -1.64 -36.20 13.30
N LEU A 81 -2.27 -35.86 14.43
CA LEU A 81 -3.26 -34.77 14.54
C LEU A 81 -2.61 -33.39 14.77
N LEU A 82 -1.38 -33.34 15.27
CA LEU A 82 -0.63 -32.11 15.51
C LEU A 82 -0.29 -31.31 14.23
N PRO A 83 0.08 -31.91 13.08
CA PRO A 83 0.31 -31.17 11.85
C PRO A 83 -0.96 -30.49 11.30
N PRO A 84 -2.13 -31.15 11.15
CA PRO A 84 -3.34 -30.47 10.68
C PRO A 84 -3.88 -29.45 11.69
N ILE A 85 -3.73 -29.69 13.01
CA ILE A 85 -4.16 -28.74 14.05
C ILE A 85 -3.20 -27.54 14.17
N ARG A 86 -1.87 -27.74 14.09
CA ARG A 86 -0.90 -26.63 13.98
C ARG A 86 -1.10 -25.85 12.68
N ARG A 87 -1.36 -26.54 11.57
CA ARG A 87 -1.64 -25.90 10.27
C ARG A 87 -2.98 -25.15 10.27
N CYS A 88 -3.96 -25.56 11.06
CA CYS A 88 -5.21 -24.81 11.27
C CYS A 88 -5.05 -23.61 12.20
N LEU A 89 -4.25 -23.71 13.26
CA LEU A 89 -4.10 -22.63 14.25
C LEU A 89 -3.05 -21.58 13.86
N SER A 90 -2.17 -21.86 12.89
CA SER A 90 -1.11 -20.94 12.46
C SER A 90 -1.19 -20.45 11.00
N SER A 91 -2.11 -20.95 10.17
CA SER A 91 -2.02 -20.68 8.72
C SER A 91 -2.45 -19.27 8.31
N GLN A 92 -3.28 -18.58 9.09
CA GLN A 92 -3.90 -17.32 8.65
C GLN A 92 -4.12 -16.32 9.79
N ALA A 93 -3.14 -16.18 10.68
CA ALA A 93 -3.18 -15.22 11.80
C ALA A 93 -3.41 -13.77 11.32
N TRP A 94 -3.00 -13.48 10.08
CA TRP A 94 -3.23 -12.20 9.41
C TRP A 94 -4.72 -11.85 9.22
N ARG A 95 -5.65 -12.82 9.31
CA ARG A 95 -7.10 -12.53 9.23
C ARG A 95 -7.56 -11.51 10.26
N SER A 96 -6.88 -11.44 11.42
CA SER A 96 -7.15 -10.41 12.43
C SER A 96 -6.94 -8.97 11.95
N LEU A 97 -6.22 -8.76 10.84
CA LEU A 97 -6.00 -7.45 10.23
C LEU A 97 -7.15 -6.99 9.32
N ILE A 98 -8.11 -7.86 9.01
CA ILE A 98 -9.14 -7.57 7.99
C ILE A 98 -10.52 -7.92 8.55
N PRO A 99 -11.45 -6.96 8.60
CA PRO A 99 -12.86 -7.24 8.85
C PRO A 99 -13.42 -8.15 7.74
N GLU A 100 -13.78 -9.39 8.10
CA GLU A 100 -14.24 -10.39 7.13
C GLU A 100 -15.47 -9.92 6.34
N GLY A 101 -15.45 -10.17 5.03
CA GLY A 101 -16.57 -9.90 4.11
C GLY A 101 -16.89 -8.41 3.92
N LYS A 102 -15.99 -7.50 4.33
CA LYS A 102 -16.23 -6.06 4.29
C LYS A 102 -15.11 -5.31 3.58
N ALA A 103 -15.47 -4.20 2.96
CA ALA A 103 -14.58 -3.17 2.47
C ALA A 103 -14.86 -1.86 3.21
N LEU A 104 -13.87 -0.97 3.25
CA LEU A 104 -14.05 0.36 3.81
C LEU A 104 -14.57 1.31 2.71
N ILE A 105 -15.86 1.62 2.77
CA ILE A 105 -16.57 2.44 1.77
C ILE A 105 -17.18 3.64 2.48
N GLY A 106 -16.74 4.85 2.13
CA GLY A 106 -17.24 6.09 2.74
C GLY A 106 -17.05 6.12 4.25
N GLY A 107 -15.93 5.57 4.73
CA GLY A 107 -15.58 5.50 6.14
C GLY A 107 -16.31 4.43 6.97
N THR A 108 -17.12 3.57 6.35
CA THR A 108 -17.77 2.45 7.05
C THR A 108 -17.33 1.11 6.50
N TRP A 109 -16.99 0.18 7.39
CA TRP A 109 -16.75 -1.22 7.04
C TRP A 109 -18.07 -1.92 6.71
N ARG A 110 -18.29 -2.21 5.43
CA ARG A 110 -19.56 -2.78 4.92
C ARG A 110 -19.34 -3.74 3.77
N ALA A 111 -20.33 -4.59 3.50
CA ALA A 111 -20.39 -5.34 2.25
C ALA A 111 -20.71 -4.38 1.09
N GLY A 112 -20.35 -4.76 -0.14
CA GLY A 112 -20.75 -4.02 -1.33
C GLY A 112 -22.26 -4.09 -1.54
N SER A 113 -22.85 -3.01 -2.07
CA SER A 113 -24.31 -2.87 -2.17
C SER A 113 -24.95 -3.89 -3.13
N SER A 114 -24.18 -4.47 -4.05
CA SER A 114 -24.65 -5.57 -4.92
C SER A 114 -24.77 -6.92 -4.19
N GLY A 115 -24.17 -7.06 -3.00
CA GLY A 115 -24.05 -8.34 -2.28
C GLY A 115 -23.12 -9.36 -2.94
N GLN A 116 -22.49 -9.01 -4.07
CA GLN A 116 -21.58 -9.89 -4.79
C GLN A 116 -20.25 -10.00 -4.04
N MET A 117 -19.74 -11.22 -3.98
CA MET A 117 -18.41 -11.54 -3.46
C MET A 117 -17.57 -12.16 -4.57
N PHE A 118 -16.25 -12.01 -4.50
CA PHE A 118 -15.32 -12.71 -5.38
C PHE A 118 -14.19 -13.36 -4.57
N PRO A 119 -13.69 -14.53 -5.01
CA PRO A 119 -12.66 -15.27 -4.29
C PRO A 119 -11.25 -14.70 -4.53
N VAL A 120 -10.42 -14.74 -3.51
CA VAL A 120 -8.97 -14.54 -3.60
C VAL A 120 -8.28 -15.88 -3.36
N TYR A 121 -7.29 -16.20 -4.19
CA TYR A 121 -6.59 -17.47 -4.18
C TYR A 121 -5.14 -17.30 -3.78
N ASN A 122 -4.58 -18.32 -3.15
CA ASN A 122 -3.13 -18.41 -2.97
C ASN A 122 -2.49 -18.92 -4.27
N PRO A 123 -1.63 -18.12 -4.93
CA PRO A 123 -1.08 -18.49 -6.23
C PRO A 123 -0.09 -19.68 -6.16
N ALA A 124 0.40 -20.06 -4.97
CA ALA A 124 1.32 -21.18 -4.83
C ALA A 124 0.63 -22.56 -4.85
N ASN A 125 -0.66 -22.63 -4.53
CA ASN A 125 -1.40 -23.89 -4.44
C ASN A 125 -2.86 -23.82 -4.94
N GLU A 126 -3.29 -22.66 -5.45
CA GLU A 126 -4.64 -22.38 -5.97
C GLU A 126 -5.76 -22.55 -4.94
N GLU A 127 -5.44 -22.68 -3.64
CA GLU A 127 -6.44 -22.76 -2.59
C GLU A 127 -7.06 -21.37 -2.35
N LYS A 128 -8.39 -21.33 -2.23
CA LYS A 128 -9.09 -20.09 -1.87
C LYS A 128 -8.72 -19.68 -0.43
N ILE A 129 -8.28 -18.44 -0.25
CA ILE A 129 -7.90 -17.90 1.07
C ILE A 129 -8.96 -16.99 1.69
N ALA A 130 -9.74 -16.29 0.88
CA ALA A 130 -10.82 -15.41 1.34
C ALA A 130 -11.86 -15.14 0.24
N ASP A 131 -13.04 -14.67 0.64
CA ASP A 131 -14.01 -14.02 -0.24
C ASP A 131 -14.05 -12.52 0.10
N VAL A 132 -14.05 -11.66 -0.93
CA VAL A 132 -13.98 -10.20 -0.80
C VAL A 132 -15.20 -9.57 -1.47
N PRO A 133 -15.83 -8.53 -0.89
CA PRO A 133 -16.99 -7.90 -1.50
C PRO A 133 -16.62 -7.13 -2.76
N SER A 134 -17.46 -7.22 -3.80
CA SER A 134 -17.40 -6.34 -4.97
C SER A 134 -18.00 -4.99 -4.63
N SER A 135 -17.18 -3.94 -4.68
CA SER A 135 -17.55 -2.53 -4.43
C SER A 135 -17.67 -1.77 -5.76
N SER A 136 -18.36 -2.36 -6.73
CA SER A 136 -18.45 -1.87 -8.12
C SER A 136 -19.78 -1.21 -8.46
N SER A 137 -20.75 -1.22 -7.53
CA SER A 137 -22.05 -0.60 -7.74
C SER A 137 -21.90 0.92 -7.82
N GLU A 138 -22.79 1.59 -8.56
CA GLU A 138 -22.74 3.04 -8.67
C GLU A 138 -22.93 3.72 -7.31
N GLU A 139 -23.81 3.15 -6.47
CA GLU A 139 -24.02 3.59 -5.09
C GLU A 139 -22.75 3.49 -4.23
N ASP A 140 -22.02 2.37 -4.27
CA ASP A 140 -20.78 2.21 -3.49
C ASP A 140 -19.72 3.23 -3.91
N LEU A 141 -19.59 3.47 -5.21
CA LEU A 141 -18.63 4.41 -5.78
C LEU A 141 -18.99 5.85 -5.41
N ASP A 142 -20.26 6.22 -5.53
CA ASP A 142 -20.76 7.55 -5.19
C ASP A 142 -20.59 7.84 -3.70
N ILE A 143 -21.01 6.92 -2.82
CA ILE A 143 -20.81 7.04 -1.37
C ILE A 143 -19.33 7.23 -1.03
N ALA A 144 -18.44 6.41 -1.61
CA ALA A 144 -17.01 6.53 -1.35
C ALA A 144 -16.45 7.88 -1.77
N ILE A 145 -16.88 8.42 -2.92
CA ILE A 145 -16.37 9.69 -3.45
C ILE A 145 -16.95 10.89 -2.71
N VAL A 146 -18.26 10.90 -2.43
CA VAL A 146 -18.95 11.99 -1.73
C VAL A 146 -18.45 12.13 -0.30
N GLU A 147 -18.34 11.03 0.45
CA GLU A 147 -17.79 11.06 1.80
C GLU A 147 -16.31 11.47 1.82
N ALA A 148 -15.54 11.06 0.81
CA ALA A 148 -14.16 11.49 0.64
C ALA A 148 -14.05 13.00 0.36
N ASP A 149 -14.96 13.59 -0.42
CA ASP A 149 -15.00 15.04 -0.68
C ASP A 149 -15.31 15.83 0.60
N GLU A 150 -16.32 15.39 1.36
CA GLU A 150 -16.71 16.03 2.61
C GLU A 150 -15.59 15.95 3.67
N ALA A 151 -14.99 14.78 3.86
CA ALA A 151 -13.89 14.62 4.80
C ALA A 151 -12.64 15.41 4.38
N GLN A 152 -12.36 15.51 3.08
CA GLN A 152 -11.21 16.23 2.55
C GLN A 152 -11.24 17.72 2.87
N LYS A 153 -12.43 18.35 2.85
CA LYS A 153 -12.60 19.77 3.22
C LYS A 153 -12.06 20.03 4.62
N SER A 154 -12.40 19.19 5.58
CA SER A 154 -11.90 19.32 6.95
C SER A 154 -10.41 18.96 7.06
N TRP A 155 -9.98 17.86 6.42
CA TRP A 155 -8.60 17.39 6.45
C TRP A 155 -7.58 18.40 5.89
N SER A 156 -7.94 19.08 4.80
CA SER A 156 -7.06 20.07 4.16
C SER A 156 -6.81 21.30 5.02
N THR A 157 -7.74 21.65 5.92
CA THR A 157 -7.61 22.79 6.84
C THR A 157 -6.72 22.49 8.05
N LEU A 158 -6.44 21.21 8.33
CA LEU A 158 -5.58 20.86 9.45
C LEU A 158 -4.14 21.36 9.20
N PRO A 159 -3.40 21.72 10.26
CA PRO A 159 -1.98 22.03 10.13
C PRO A 159 -1.20 20.84 9.56
N ALA A 160 -0.21 21.12 8.71
CA ALA A 160 0.67 20.11 8.14
C ALA A 160 1.30 19.16 9.18
N GLY A 161 1.62 19.67 10.38
CA GLY A 161 2.15 18.88 11.49
C GLY A 161 1.19 17.81 12.01
N VAL A 162 -0.12 18.06 11.96
CA VAL A 162 -1.16 17.09 12.36
C VAL A 162 -1.24 15.98 11.32
N ARG A 163 -1.33 16.33 10.02
CA ARG A 163 -1.35 15.35 8.93
C ARG A 163 -0.08 14.47 8.91
N SER A 164 1.07 15.12 9.09
CA SER A 164 2.38 14.47 9.25
C SER A 164 2.37 13.42 10.37
N ARG A 165 1.81 13.75 11.54
CA ARG A 165 1.74 12.81 12.67
C ARG A 165 0.87 11.58 12.38
N VAL A 166 -0.26 11.76 11.70
CA VAL A 166 -1.13 10.63 11.31
C VAL A 166 -0.39 9.68 10.39
N LEU A 167 0.38 10.20 9.42
CA LEU A 167 1.18 9.37 8.51
C LEU A 167 2.32 8.62 9.23
N GLU A 168 3.01 9.27 10.17
CA GLU A 168 4.01 8.61 11.03
C GLU A 168 3.38 7.49 11.87
N ASN A 169 2.20 7.74 12.47
CA ASN A 169 1.50 6.74 13.26
C ASN A 169 1.07 5.56 12.37
N TRP A 170 0.62 5.81 11.14
CA TRP A 170 0.29 4.75 10.20
C TRP A 170 1.53 3.91 9.88
N ALA A 171 2.69 4.55 9.64
CA ALA A 171 3.95 3.85 9.42
C ALA A 171 4.33 2.97 10.63
N ASN A 172 4.22 3.49 11.86
CA ASN A 172 4.45 2.73 13.10
C ASN A 172 3.49 1.53 13.24
N SER A 173 2.22 1.71 12.83
CA SER A 173 1.22 0.65 12.86
C SER A 173 1.53 -0.46 11.85
N LEU A 174 2.03 -0.13 10.66
CA LEU A 174 2.51 -1.13 9.70
C LEU A 174 3.73 -1.87 10.24
N GLU A 175 4.69 -1.14 10.80
CA GLU A 175 5.93 -1.69 11.38
C GLU A 175 5.62 -2.72 12.49
N SER A 176 4.72 -2.36 13.40
CA SER A 176 4.28 -3.22 14.51
C SER A 176 3.57 -4.51 14.04
N ASN A 177 3.05 -4.51 12.80
CA ASN A 177 2.32 -5.64 12.22
C ASN A 177 3.07 -6.33 11.07
N THR A 178 4.37 -6.05 10.91
CA THR A 178 5.19 -6.55 9.79
C THR A 178 5.08 -8.07 9.60
N THR A 179 5.09 -8.85 10.67
CA THR A 179 4.99 -10.32 10.57
C THR A 179 3.66 -10.78 9.98
N LEU A 180 2.54 -10.19 10.42
CA LEU A 180 1.21 -10.54 9.91
C LEU A 180 1.01 -10.05 8.47
N LEU A 181 1.50 -8.84 8.17
CA LEU A 181 1.48 -8.28 6.81
C LEU A 181 2.33 -9.14 5.85
N ALA A 182 3.49 -9.62 6.26
CA ALA A 182 4.35 -10.45 5.42
C ALA A 182 3.69 -11.79 5.09
N GLN A 183 3.03 -12.41 6.09
CA GLN A 183 2.23 -13.62 5.87
C GLN A 183 1.08 -13.38 4.91
N LEU A 184 0.37 -12.26 5.04
CA LEU A 184 -0.73 -11.88 4.16
C LEU A 184 -0.27 -11.67 2.72
N ILE A 185 0.75 -10.82 2.53
CA ILE A 185 1.30 -10.54 1.20
C ILE A 185 1.79 -11.83 0.56
N THR A 186 2.51 -12.68 1.30
CA THR A 186 2.95 -14.00 0.80
C THR A 186 1.75 -14.87 0.38
N ALA A 187 0.67 -14.87 1.18
CA ALA A 187 -0.49 -15.70 0.94
C ALA A 187 -1.29 -15.30 -0.30
N GLU A 188 -1.51 -14.01 -0.56
CA GLU A 188 -2.30 -13.56 -1.73
C GLU A 188 -1.47 -13.25 -2.97
N ASN A 189 -0.22 -12.77 -2.82
CA ASN A 189 0.63 -12.39 -3.95
C ASN A 189 1.59 -13.51 -4.38
N GLY A 190 1.99 -14.39 -3.44
CA GLY A 190 2.91 -15.50 -3.72
C GLY A 190 4.41 -15.17 -3.64
N LYS A 191 4.80 -13.90 -3.45
CA LYS A 191 6.21 -13.56 -3.23
C LYS A 191 6.73 -14.17 -1.92
N VAL A 192 8.03 -14.46 -1.88
CA VAL A 192 8.68 -15.02 -0.69
C VAL A 192 8.68 -14.02 0.48
N ASP A 193 8.70 -14.53 1.72
CA ASP A 193 8.61 -13.71 2.95
C ASP A 193 9.66 -12.60 3.01
N THR A 194 10.89 -12.86 2.52
CA THR A 194 11.96 -11.84 2.46
C THR A 194 11.60 -10.67 1.55
N ASP A 195 10.99 -10.94 0.41
CA ASP A 195 10.56 -9.91 -0.55
C ASP A 195 9.32 -9.16 -0.02
N ALA A 196 8.41 -9.87 0.65
CA ALA A 196 7.26 -9.27 1.33
C ALA A 196 7.72 -8.28 2.43
N ARG A 197 8.71 -8.66 3.25
CA ARG A 197 9.30 -7.76 4.27
C ARG A 197 10.02 -6.57 3.64
N GLY A 198 10.75 -6.78 2.54
CA GLY A 198 11.36 -5.70 1.79
C GLY A 198 10.32 -4.69 1.27
N GLU A 199 9.18 -5.18 0.78
CA GLU A 199 8.07 -4.31 0.38
C GLU A 199 7.48 -3.54 1.57
N ILE A 200 7.24 -4.21 2.70
CA ILE A 200 6.70 -3.57 3.90
C ILE A 200 7.61 -2.44 4.38
N ASN A 201 8.92 -2.68 4.42
CA ASN A 201 9.89 -1.64 4.76
C ASN A 201 9.82 -0.48 3.78
N SER A 202 9.76 -0.75 2.47
CA SER A 202 9.60 0.30 1.46
C SER A 202 8.30 1.09 1.63
N ALA A 203 7.22 0.44 2.05
CA ALA A 203 5.93 1.08 2.34
C ALA A 203 6.01 1.99 3.58
N ILE A 204 6.66 1.53 4.65
CA ILE A 204 6.89 2.29 5.90
C ILE A 204 7.75 3.52 5.61
N GLU A 205 8.89 3.35 4.95
CA GLU A 205 9.79 4.45 4.58
C GLU A 205 9.08 5.47 3.69
N GLY A 206 8.26 5.02 2.74
CA GLY A 206 7.43 5.89 1.90
C GLY A 206 6.49 6.75 2.73
N LEU A 207 5.78 6.18 3.72
CA LEU A 207 4.90 6.96 4.60
C LEU A 207 5.67 7.97 5.45
N ARG A 208 6.80 7.57 6.05
CA ARG A 208 7.65 8.48 6.83
C ARG A 208 8.21 9.62 5.97
N TRP A 209 8.56 9.33 4.73
CA TRP A 209 8.97 10.35 3.77
C TRP A 209 7.86 11.37 3.53
N TYR A 210 6.64 10.95 3.18
CA TYR A 210 5.53 11.87 2.94
C TYR A 210 5.05 12.58 4.21
N ALA A 211 5.20 11.96 5.38
CA ALA A 211 4.95 12.62 6.65
C ALA A 211 5.86 13.85 6.85
N ASN A 212 7.12 13.76 6.42
CA ASN A 212 8.04 14.89 6.42
C ASN A 212 7.69 15.90 5.32
N GLU A 213 7.41 15.43 4.11
CA GLU A 213 7.07 16.31 2.96
C GLU A 213 5.78 17.10 3.17
N ALA A 214 4.84 16.59 3.99
CA ALA A 214 3.63 17.34 4.38
C ALA A 214 3.96 18.73 4.96
N ARG A 215 5.13 18.88 5.61
CA ARG A 215 5.60 20.14 6.23
C ARG A 215 6.47 20.98 5.29
N CYS A 216 6.86 20.42 4.15
CA CYS A 216 7.81 21.00 3.20
C CYS A 216 7.14 21.51 1.92
N THR A 217 5.82 21.72 1.93
CA THR A 217 5.08 22.27 0.79
C THR A 217 5.29 23.80 0.67
N TYR A 218 6.49 24.20 0.26
CA TYR A 218 6.88 25.61 0.18
C TYR A 218 6.24 26.32 -1.02
N GLY A 219 5.78 27.56 -0.80
CA GLY A 219 5.40 28.49 -1.86
C GLY A 219 6.60 29.25 -2.42
N LYS A 220 6.35 30.20 -3.33
CA LYS A 220 7.37 31.11 -3.89
C LYS A 220 6.91 32.55 -3.80
N ILE A 221 7.83 33.48 -3.54
CA ILE A 221 7.58 34.92 -3.64
C ILE A 221 8.42 35.43 -4.81
N ILE A 222 7.76 36.00 -5.82
CA ILE A 222 8.38 36.43 -7.06
C ILE A 222 8.30 37.97 -7.16
N PRO A 223 9.41 38.67 -7.46
CA PRO A 223 9.38 40.11 -7.72
C PRO A 223 8.49 40.46 -8.92
N SER A 224 7.73 41.53 -8.82
CA SER A 224 6.99 42.09 -9.97
C SER A 224 7.96 42.76 -10.94
N THR A 225 7.92 42.35 -12.22
CA THR A 225 8.76 42.91 -13.29
C THR A 225 8.17 44.17 -13.92
N HIS A 226 6.88 44.45 -13.72
CA HIS A 226 6.15 45.49 -14.46
C HIS A 226 5.56 46.59 -13.57
N VAL A 227 5.22 46.28 -12.31
CA VAL A 227 4.58 47.24 -11.41
C VAL A 227 5.37 47.34 -10.12
N HIS A 228 5.87 48.54 -9.83
CA HIS A 228 6.60 48.83 -8.60
C HIS A 228 5.71 48.62 -7.37
N GLY A 229 6.30 48.17 -6.26
CA GLY A 229 5.60 47.95 -5.00
C GLY A 229 4.71 46.70 -4.93
N ARG A 230 4.61 45.88 -6.00
CA ARG A 230 3.86 44.61 -5.98
C ARG A 230 4.78 43.40 -5.74
N ARG A 231 4.25 42.41 -5.04
CA ARG A 231 4.85 41.07 -4.89
C ARG A 231 3.89 40.02 -5.45
N LEU A 232 4.44 39.03 -6.14
CA LEU A 232 3.69 37.88 -6.62
C LEU A 232 3.93 36.72 -5.66
N MET A 233 2.88 35.98 -5.33
CA MET A 233 2.96 34.82 -4.43
C MET A 233 2.40 33.59 -5.11
N VAL A 234 3.12 32.48 -4.99
CA VAL A 234 2.68 31.14 -5.40
C VAL A 234 2.50 30.32 -4.13
N ILE A 235 1.33 29.71 -3.99
CA ILE A 235 1.02 28.76 -2.92
C ILE A 235 0.55 27.45 -3.54
N HIS A 236 0.78 26.34 -2.85
CA HIS A 236 0.32 25.01 -3.27
C HIS A 236 -0.83 24.58 -2.36
N GLN A 237 -1.87 24.03 -2.95
CA GLN A 237 -3.07 23.56 -2.24
C GLN A 237 -3.43 22.15 -2.73
N PRO A 238 -4.06 21.32 -1.88
CA PRO A 238 -4.52 20.00 -2.31
C PRO A 238 -5.51 20.11 -3.46
N VAL A 239 -5.44 19.15 -4.39
CA VAL A 239 -6.32 19.12 -5.56
C VAL A 239 -7.75 18.70 -5.22
N GLY A 240 -7.99 18.00 -4.10
CA GLY A 240 -9.31 17.50 -3.69
C GLY A 240 -9.32 15.96 -3.57
N VAL A 241 -10.40 15.32 -4.03
CA VAL A 241 -10.50 13.85 -4.05
C VAL A 241 -9.61 13.26 -5.15
N VAL A 242 -8.80 12.27 -4.78
CA VAL A 242 -7.92 11.55 -5.71
C VAL A 242 -8.38 10.10 -5.84
N ALA A 243 -8.66 9.68 -7.07
CA ALA A 243 -8.94 8.28 -7.37
C ALA A 243 -7.64 7.54 -7.70
N MET A 244 -7.47 6.33 -7.18
CA MET A 244 -6.26 5.54 -7.34
C MET A 244 -6.56 4.11 -7.78
N ILE A 245 -5.73 3.59 -8.68
CA ILE A 245 -5.77 2.20 -9.12
C ILE A 245 -4.37 1.62 -8.97
N THR A 246 -4.24 0.56 -8.17
CA THR A 246 -2.95 -0.09 -7.86
C THR A 246 -2.88 -1.51 -8.44
N PRO A 247 -1.68 -1.94 -8.88
CA PRO A 247 -1.46 -3.27 -9.44
C PRO A 247 -1.25 -4.32 -8.35
N TRP A 248 -1.19 -5.59 -8.75
CA TRP A 248 -1.03 -6.72 -7.83
C TRP A 248 0.39 -6.94 -7.32
N ASN A 249 1.42 -6.53 -8.07
CA ASN A 249 2.81 -6.94 -7.85
C ASN A 249 3.46 -6.36 -6.58
N PHE A 250 3.02 -5.20 -6.12
CA PHE A 250 3.44 -4.58 -4.85
C PHE A 250 2.20 -4.00 -4.14
N PRO A 251 1.36 -4.87 -3.54
CA PRO A 251 0.04 -4.50 -3.07
C PRO A 251 0.04 -3.50 -1.91
N LEU A 252 1.10 -3.47 -1.10
CA LEU A 252 1.24 -2.52 0.01
C LEU A 252 1.95 -1.25 -0.42
N SER A 253 3.15 -1.37 -1.01
CA SER A 253 3.99 -0.20 -1.25
C SER A 253 3.49 0.70 -2.38
N MET A 254 2.72 0.17 -3.35
CA MET A 254 2.07 1.02 -4.36
C MET A 254 0.90 1.81 -3.78
N LEU A 255 0.18 1.22 -2.82
CA LEU A 255 -0.89 1.89 -2.10
C LEU A 255 -0.33 3.00 -1.22
N THR A 256 0.63 2.70 -0.33
CA THR A 256 1.12 3.68 0.63
C THR A 256 1.89 4.82 -0.05
N ARG A 257 2.58 4.55 -1.17
CA ARG A 257 3.24 5.62 -1.94
C ARG A 257 2.25 6.64 -2.48
N LYS A 258 1.14 6.19 -3.05
CA LYS A 258 0.15 7.10 -3.64
C LYS A 258 -0.73 7.74 -2.56
N ALA A 259 -1.27 6.93 -1.65
CA ALA A 259 -2.16 7.39 -0.60
C ALA A 259 -1.43 8.29 0.41
N GLY A 260 -0.21 7.95 0.80
CA GLY A 260 0.63 8.76 1.68
C GLY A 260 0.90 10.16 1.12
N ALA A 261 1.26 10.25 -0.18
CA ALA A 261 1.46 11.52 -0.86
C ALA A 261 0.18 12.38 -0.89
N ALA A 262 -0.95 11.78 -1.26
CA ALA A 262 -2.23 12.47 -1.32
C ALA A 262 -2.67 12.98 0.06
N LEU A 263 -2.61 12.13 1.08
CA LEU A 263 -2.99 12.49 2.45
C LEU A 263 -2.06 13.56 3.02
N ALA A 264 -0.74 13.50 2.75
CA ALA A 264 0.22 14.52 3.15
C ALA A 264 -0.13 15.91 2.58
N ALA A 265 -0.46 15.94 1.28
CA ALA A 265 -0.87 17.15 0.58
C ALA A 265 -2.20 17.73 1.08
N GLY A 266 -3.02 16.93 1.77
CA GLY A 266 -4.35 17.30 2.26
C GLY A 266 -5.50 16.86 1.35
N CYS A 267 -5.26 15.89 0.46
CA CYS A 267 -6.28 15.24 -0.35
C CYS A 267 -6.94 14.08 0.40
N SER A 268 -8.07 13.60 -0.12
CA SER A 268 -8.67 12.29 0.23
C SER A 268 -8.49 11.30 -0.92
N VAL A 269 -8.69 10.02 -0.64
CA VAL A 269 -8.39 8.92 -1.55
C VAL A 269 -9.54 7.93 -1.65
N VAL A 270 -9.93 7.62 -2.87
CA VAL A 270 -10.72 6.42 -3.20
C VAL A 270 -9.85 5.49 -4.04
N LEU A 271 -9.65 4.26 -3.58
CA LEU A 271 -8.66 3.36 -4.16
C LEU A 271 -9.28 2.02 -4.57
N LYS A 272 -9.08 1.64 -5.83
CA LYS A 272 -9.38 0.29 -6.33
C LYS A 272 -8.09 -0.54 -6.39
N PRO A 273 -7.87 -1.51 -5.49
CA PRO A 273 -6.73 -2.40 -5.58
C PRO A 273 -6.89 -3.40 -6.73
N SER A 274 -5.85 -4.19 -7.00
CA SER A 274 -5.98 -5.36 -7.87
C SER A 274 -6.94 -6.37 -7.24
N ASP A 275 -7.69 -7.09 -8.08
CA ASP A 275 -8.60 -8.15 -7.65
C ASP A 275 -7.85 -9.41 -7.18
N GLU A 276 -6.62 -9.61 -7.66
CA GLU A 276 -5.75 -10.70 -7.21
C GLU A 276 -5.17 -10.48 -5.81
N THR A 277 -4.93 -9.23 -5.39
CA THR A 277 -4.31 -8.91 -4.10
C THR A 277 -4.99 -7.80 -3.29
N PRO A 278 -6.33 -7.86 -3.08
CA PRO A 278 -7.07 -6.81 -2.40
C PRO A 278 -6.92 -6.85 -0.87
N LEU A 279 -6.50 -7.98 -0.28
CA LEU A 279 -6.53 -8.19 1.16
C LEU A 279 -5.49 -7.32 1.87
N THR A 280 -4.29 -7.16 1.31
CA THR A 280 -3.25 -6.27 1.83
C THR A 280 -3.71 -4.82 1.85
N ALA A 281 -4.48 -4.38 0.85
CA ALA A 281 -5.04 -3.03 0.84
C ALA A 281 -6.07 -2.83 1.96
N LEU A 282 -6.93 -3.83 2.18
CA LEU A 282 -7.89 -3.83 3.29
C LEU A 282 -7.19 -3.83 4.66
N ALA A 283 -6.14 -4.65 4.83
CA ALA A 283 -5.34 -4.68 6.04
C ALA A 283 -4.65 -3.33 6.29
N ALA A 284 -4.08 -2.71 5.24
CA ALA A 284 -3.40 -1.43 5.34
C ALA A 284 -4.34 -0.32 5.82
N VAL A 285 -5.58 -0.27 5.29
CA VAL A 285 -6.56 0.74 5.71
C VAL A 285 -7.16 0.45 7.08
N HIS A 286 -7.32 -0.82 7.46
CA HIS A 286 -7.72 -1.20 8.82
C HIS A 286 -6.72 -0.70 9.85
N LEU A 287 -5.42 -0.88 9.58
CA LEU A 287 -4.36 -0.32 10.42
C LEU A 287 -4.38 1.22 10.41
N ALA A 288 -4.57 1.84 9.24
CA ALA A 288 -4.62 3.30 9.10
C ALA A 288 -5.76 3.95 9.91
N THR A 289 -6.89 3.27 9.99
CA THR A 289 -8.13 3.77 10.62
C THR A 289 -8.28 3.31 12.07
N SER A 290 -7.27 2.62 12.61
CA SER A 290 -7.23 2.28 14.02
C SER A 290 -7.19 3.54 14.89
N PRO A 291 -7.77 3.50 16.11
CA PRO A 291 -7.78 4.65 17.02
C PRO A 291 -6.40 5.24 17.32
N ASP A 292 -5.35 4.40 17.33
CA ASP A 292 -3.97 4.81 17.61
C ASP A 292 -3.34 5.63 16.47
N VAL A 293 -3.80 5.41 15.23
CA VAL A 293 -3.33 6.16 14.06
C VAL A 293 -4.12 7.46 13.87
N GLY A 294 -5.44 7.39 14.02
CA GLY A 294 -6.31 8.57 13.98
C GLY A 294 -6.59 9.14 12.58
N LEU A 295 -6.45 8.34 11.52
CA LEU A 295 -6.93 8.73 10.20
C LEU A 295 -8.47 8.64 10.17
N ASP A 296 -9.16 9.72 9.78
CA ASP A 296 -10.61 9.65 9.52
C ASP A 296 -10.87 8.60 8.42
N PRO A 297 -11.67 7.54 8.70
CA PRO A 297 -11.92 6.47 7.75
C PRO A 297 -12.49 6.93 6.41
N ARG A 298 -13.14 8.09 6.34
CA ARG A 298 -13.68 8.66 5.10
C ARG A 298 -12.59 9.17 4.16
N LEU A 299 -11.38 9.44 4.65
CA LEU A 299 -10.27 9.93 3.84
C LEU A 299 -9.61 8.86 2.97
N LEU A 300 -9.85 7.58 3.24
CA LEU A 300 -9.27 6.47 2.49
C LEU A 300 -10.30 5.35 2.35
N SER A 301 -11.02 5.32 1.22
CA SER A 301 -11.89 4.19 0.87
C SER A 301 -11.14 3.16 0.03
N ILE A 302 -11.33 1.88 0.32
CA ILE A 302 -10.78 0.77 -0.46
C ILE A 302 -11.95 0.05 -1.13
N LEU A 303 -11.90 -0.05 -2.46
CA LEU A 303 -12.98 -0.54 -3.32
C LEU A 303 -12.50 -1.79 -4.08
N PRO A 304 -12.47 -2.98 -3.47
CA PRO A 304 -12.18 -4.22 -4.17
C PRO A 304 -13.25 -4.51 -5.22
N VAL A 305 -12.85 -4.93 -6.40
CA VAL A 305 -13.73 -5.13 -7.56
C VAL A 305 -13.16 -6.29 -8.38
N PRO A 306 -13.95 -7.28 -8.83
CA PRO A 306 -13.45 -8.37 -9.66
C PRO A 306 -12.97 -7.88 -11.03
N ALA A 307 -12.03 -8.60 -11.67
CA ALA A 307 -11.43 -8.21 -12.95
C ALA A 307 -12.44 -7.75 -14.03
N ASN A 308 -13.55 -8.46 -14.17
CA ASN A 308 -14.59 -8.20 -15.19
C ASN A 308 -15.36 -6.88 -14.96
N GLU A 309 -15.25 -6.28 -13.78
CA GLU A 309 -15.93 -5.03 -13.41
C GLU A 309 -14.94 -3.86 -13.23
N ALA A 310 -13.63 -4.10 -13.34
CA ALA A 310 -12.60 -3.09 -13.11
C ALA A 310 -12.71 -1.87 -14.05
N ASP A 311 -13.10 -2.10 -15.32
CA ASP A 311 -13.29 -1.03 -16.31
C ASP A 311 -14.42 -0.07 -15.92
N LYS A 312 -15.49 -0.59 -15.32
CA LYS A 312 -16.63 0.21 -14.84
C LYS A 312 -16.18 1.23 -13.80
N VAL A 313 -15.38 0.79 -12.82
CA VAL A 313 -14.85 1.67 -11.77
C VAL A 313 -13.87 2.68 -12.34
N GLY A 314 -12.99 2.26 -13.26
CA GLY A 314 -12.09 3.17 -13.95
C GLY A 314 -12.82 4.29 -14.71
N LYS A 315 -13.93 3.97 -15.39
CA LYS A 315 -14.78 4.96 -16.06
C LYS A 315 -15.35 5.98 -15.08
N VAL A 316 -15.92 5.53 -13.96
CA VAL A 316 -16.45 6.42 -12.91
C VAL A 316 -15.34 7.30 -12.34
N PHE A 317 -14.17 6.76 -12.05
CA PHE A 317 -13.03 7.55 -11.58
C PHE A 317 -12.58 8.62 -12.59
N CYS A 318 -12.72 8.37 -13.89
CA CYS A 318 -12.40 9.33 -14.94
C CYS A 318 -13.52 10.36 -15.21
N SER A 319 -14.78 10.04 -14.91
CA SER A 319 -15.94 10.89 -15.25
C SER A 319 -16.56 11.63 -14.07
N HIS A 320 -16.37 11.16 -12.84
CA HIS A 320 -17.05 11.71 -11.67
C HIS A 320 -16.57 13.14 -11.36
N PRO A 321 -17.48 14.12 -11.20
CA PRO A 321 -17.11 15.55 -11.10
C PRO A 321 -16.29 15.91 -9.85
N LEU A 322 -16.47 15.16 -8.76
CA LEU A 322 -15.69 15.34 -7.52
C LEU A 322 -14.28 14.76 -7.58
N VAL A 323 -13.98 13.86 -8.52
CA VAL A 323 -12.63 13.27 -8.64
C VAL A 323 -11.72 14.24 -9.39
N ARG A 324 -10.77 14.84 -8.66
CA ARG A 324 -9.88 15.90 -9.16
C ARG A 324 -8.55 15.41 -9.69
N GLN A 325 -8.16 14.17 -9.40
CA GLN A 325 -6.99 13.53 -9.99
C GLN A 325 -7.16 12.01 -10.03
N ILE A 326 -6.61 11.38 -11.06
CA ILE A 326 -6.48 9.92 -11.14
C ILE A 326 -5.01 9.52 -11.10
N GLY A 327 -4.68 8.55 -10.24
CA GLY A 327 -3.36 7.93 -10.15
C GLY A 327 -3.46 6.45 -10.52
N PHE A 328 -2.87 6.07 -11.65
CA PHE A 328 -2.88 4.68 -12.13
C PHE A 328 -1.46 4.10 -12.14
N THR A 329 -1.34 2.84 -11.76
CA THR A 329 -0.14 2.04 -12.03
C THR A 329 -0.59 0.67 -12.54
N GLY A 330 -0.10 0.28 -13.71
CA GLY A 330 -0.47 -0.96 -14.40
C GLY A 330 0.04 -0.95 -15.84
N SER A 331 -0.63 -1.66 -16.74
CA SER A 331 -0.18 -1.76 -18.13
C SER A 331 -0.33 -0.44 -18.90
N THR A 332 0.58 -0.19 -19.85
CA THR A 332 0.56 1.01 -20.68
C THR A 332 -0.75 1.16 -21.45
N ALA A 333 -1.30 0.05 -21.97
CA ALA A 333 -2.55 0.08 -22.74
C ALA A 333 -3.74 0.59 -21.90
N VAL A 334 -3.88 0.08 -20.67
CA VAL A 334 -4.93 0.54 -19.73
C VAL A 334 -4.67 1.98 -19.30
N GLY A 335 -3.42 2.35 -19.02
CA GLY A 335 -3.04 3.72 -18.67
C GLY A 335 -3.42 4.73 -19.76
N MET A 336 -3.19 4.40 -21.03
CA MET A 336 -3.59 5.26 -22.15
C MET A 336 -5.11 5.39 -22.27
N SER A 337 -5.86 4.30 -22.01
CA SER A 337 -7.33 4.35 -21.98
C SER A 337 -7.86 5.32 -20.91
N TYR A 338 -7.29 5.29 -19.70
CA TYR A 338 -7.65 6.23 -18.64
C TYR A 338 -7.24 7.66 -18.95
N PHE A 339 -6.07 7.87 -19.55
CA PHE A 339 -5.63 9.19 -19.98
C PHE A 339 -6.59 9.81 -21.01
N SER A 340 -6.98 9.03 -22.03
CA SER A 340 -7.98 9.44 -23.01
C SER A 340 -9.34 9.72 -22.36
N SER A 341 -9.80 8.87 -21.45
CA SER A 341 -11.09 9.06 -20.77
C SER A 341 -11.10 10.30 -19.88
N ALA A 342 -10.05 10.53 -19.09
CA ALA A 342 -9.95 11.66 -18.16
C ALA A 342 -9.77 13.02 -18.86
N SER A 343 -9.19 13.02 -20.07
CA SER A 343 -9.00 14.26 -20.84
C SER A 343 -10.29 14.78 -21.48
N ILE A 344 -11.22 13.90 -21.84
CA ILE A 344 -12.51 14.27 -22.43
C ILE A 344 -13.43 14.93 -21.40
N THR A 345 -13.53 14.36 -20.20
CA THR A 345 -14.45 14.85 -19.16
C THR A 345 -14.10 16.26 -18.65
N ARG A 346 -12.84 16.66 -18.69
CA ARG A 346 -12.36 17.89 -18.02
C ARG A 346 -12.20 19.11 -18.92
N LEU A 347 -12.54 18.99 -20.19
CA LEU A 347 -12.54 20.10 -21.16
C LEU A 347 -13.94 20.71 -21.39
N MET A 348 -14.98 20.14 -20.77
CA MET A 348 -16.36 20.67 -20.78
C MET A 348 -16.74 21.17 -19.39
#